data_AF-A0AAU6HK63-F1
#
_entry.id   AF-A0AAU6HK63-F1
#
_cell.length_a   1.000
_cell.length_b   1.000
_cell.length_c   1.000
_cell.angle_alpha   90.00
_cell.angle_beta   90.00
_cell.angle_gamma   90.00
#
_symmetry.space_group_name_H-M   'P 1'
#
loop_
_entity.id
_entity.type
_entity.pdbx_description
1 polymer ?
#
loop_
_entity_poly.entity_id
_entity_poly.type
_entity_poly.pdbx_seq_one_letter_code
_entity_poly.pdbx_strand_id
1 'polypeptide(L)'
;MSDRITNGENVADFDAFFAEQNEPRFGATLRLFGREYVLPTSLPLLFTLQMERVQNSSDADDIRRLLASLFGPTALDEWAEHGMTDRQLGVVLLWSAANAREPGCISIAEAVELYDEQEAGKQEEGGEGKAHPTPKTIAHGSGKLS
;
A
#
# COMPACT_ATOMS: atom_id res chain seq x y z
N MET A 1 -54.69 -11.62 -27.52
CA MET A 1 -53.29 -11.89 -27.89
C MET A 1 -52.45 -10.74 -27.38
N SER A 2 -51.72 -10.95 -26.29
CA SER A 2 -50.78 -9.97 -25.74
C SER A 2 -49.40 -10.61 -25.79
N ASP A 3 -48.74 -10.55 -26.94
CA ASP A 3 -47.32 -10.86 -27.03
C ASP A 3 -46.54 -9.60 -26.64
N ARG A 4 -46.21 -9.59 -25.35
CA ARG A 4 -45.20 -8.74 -24.74
C ARG A 4 -43.88 -9.12 -25.39
N ILE A 5 -43.47 -8.40 -26.43
CA ILE A 5 -42.10 -8.49 -26.94
C ILE A 5 -41.19 -8.05 -25.79
N THR A 6 -40.51 -9.04 -25.23
CA THR A 6 -39.47 -8.89 -24.23
C THR A 6 -38.42 -7.92 -24.75
N ASN A 7 -38.27 -6.83 -24.01
CA ASN A 7 -37.14 -5.92 -24.07
C ASN A 7 -35.86 -6.76 -24.04
N GLY A 8 -35.24 -6.99 -25.20
CA GLY A 8 -33.98 -7.70 -25.31
C GLY A 8 -32.95 -6.92 -24.51
N GLU A 9 -32.58 -7.46 -23.35
CA GLU A 9 -31.69 -6.81 -22.41
C GLU A 9 -30.35 -6.53 -23.11
N ASN A 10 -30.10 -5.25 -23.38
CA ASN A 10 -28.80 -4.75 -23.80
C ASN A 10 -27.90 -4.75 -22.55
N VAL A 11 -27.48 -5.94 -22.12
CA VAL A 11 -26.60 -6.13 -20.96
C VAL A 11 -25.18 -5.83 -21.42
N ALA A 12 -24.55 -4.82 -20.80
CA ALA A 12 -23.14 -4.57 -21.00
C ALA A 12 -22.32 -5.67 -20.31
N ASP A 13 -21.55 -6.42 -21.11
CA ASP A 13 -20.66 -7.47 -20.64
C ASP A 13 -19.25 -6.89 -20.42
N PHE A 14 -18.98 -6.50 -19.17
CA PHE A 14 -17.65 -6.02 -18.79
C PHE A 14 -16.63 -7.16 -18.67
N ASP A 15 -17.06 -8.41 -18.49
CA ASP A 15 -16.14 -9.56 -18.42
C ASP A 15 -15.49 -9.79 -19.79
N ALA A 16 -16.27 -9.65 -20.88
CA ALA A 16 -15.76 -9.65 -22.25
C ALA A 16 -14.77 -8.49 -22.49
N PHE A 17 -15.09 -7.28 -22.01
CA PHE A 17 -14.19 -6.14 -22.10
C PHE A 17 -12.86 -6.37 -21.35
N PHE A 18 -12.89 -6.93 -20.15
CA PHE A 18 -11.67 -7.23 -19.39
C PHE A 18 -10.81 -8.32 -20.05
N ALA A 19 -11.43 -9.32 -20.68
CA ALA A 19 -10.73 -10.36 -21.41
C ALA A 19 -9.94 -9.79 -22.61
N GLU A 20 -10.48 -8.78 -23.30
CA GLU A 20 -9.81 -8.08 -24.41
C GLU A 20 -8.64 -7.19 -23.93
N GLN A 21 -8.72 -6.64 -22.71
CA GLN A 21 -7.65 -5.80 -22.14
C GLN A 21 -6.50 -6.61 -21.54
N ASN A 22 -6.61 -7.95 -21.48
CA ASN A 22 -5.66 -8.84 -20.82
C ASN A 22 -4.44 -9.21 -21.67
N GLU A 23 -4.02 -8.34 -22.61
CA GLU A 23 -2.78 -8.56 -23.34
C GLU A 23 -1.58 -8.59 -22.38
N PRO A 24 -0.73 -9.63 -22.41
CA PRO A 24 0.45 -9.70 -21.58
C PRO A 24 1.46 -8.65 -22.03
N ARG A 25 1.41 -7.48 -21.40
CA ARG A 25 2.55 -6.57 -21.39
C ARG A 25 3.51 -7.12 -20.33
N PHE A 26 4.81 -7.03 -20.57
CA PHE A 26 5.82 -7.43 -19.59
C PHE A 26 6.12 -6.21 -18.73
N GLY A 27 5.90 -6.29 -17.42
CA GLY A 27 6.19 -5.19 -16.50
C GLY A 27 7.67 -5.10 -16.16
N ALA A 28 8.03 -4.19 -15.25
CA ALA A 28 9.42 -4.06 -14.81
C ALA A 28 9.90 -5.31 -14.06
N THR A 29 11.13 -5.72 -14.34
CA THR A 29 11.77 -6.88 -13.71
C THR A 29 12.64 -6.43 -12.54
N LEU A 30 12.47 -7.08 -11.40
CA LEU A 30 13.29 -6.91 -10.20
C LEU A 30 14.06 -8.22 -9.93
N ARG A 31 15.34 -8.11 -9.57
CA ARG A 31 16.11 -9.26 -9.10
C ARG A 31 16.49 -9.05 -7.64
N LEU A 32 16.11 -10.01 -6.79
CA LEU A 32 16.28 -9.92 -5.35
C LEU A 32 16.65 -11.31 -4.79
N PHE A 33 17.72 -11.35 -3.99
CA PHE A 33 18.32 -12.60 -3.45
C PHE A 33 18.56 -13.71 -4.50
N GLY A 34 18.92 -13.32 -5.73
CA GLY A 34 19.17 -14.27 -6.82
C GLY A 34 17.92 -14.77 -7.55
N ARG A 35 16.72 -14.37 -7.11
CA ARG A 35 15.44 -14.64 -7.77
C ARG A 35 14.99 -13.45 -8.61
N GLU A 36 14.34 -13.72 -9.72
CA GLU A 36 13.76 -12.72 -10.60
C GLU A 36 12.25 -12.63 -10.40
N TYR A 37 11.73 -11.41 -10.29
CA TYR A 37 10.32 -11.07 -10.12
C TYR A 37 9.90 -10.17 -11.28
N VAL A 38 8.81 -10.51 -11.95
CA VAL A 38 8.23 -9.71 -13.01
C VAL A 38 7.01 -9.01 -12.44
N LEU A 39 7.02 -7.68 -12.41
CA LEU A 39 5.88 -6.91 -11.95
C LEU A 39 4.73 -6.97 -12.98
N PRO A 40 3.47 -6.85 -12.53
CA PRO A 40 2.36 -6.63 -13.44
C PRO A 40 2.49 -5.24 -14.10
N THR A 41 1.92 -5.09 -15.29
CA THR A 41 1.94 -3.81 -16.06
C THR A 41 0.93 -2.80 -15.60
N SER A 42 0.02 -3.23 -14.74
CA SER A 42 -0.94 -2.40 -14.05
C SER A 42 -0.95 -2.83 -12.60
N LEU A 43 -1.03 -1.84 -11.71
CA LEU A 43 -1.08 -2.09 -10.28
C LEU A 43 -2.38 -2.86 -9.95
N PRO A 44 -2.32 -4.06 -9.35
CA PRO A 44 -3.53 -4.78 -8.97
C PRO A 44 -4.34 -3.94 -7.98
N LEU A 45 -5.67 -3.88 -8.14
CA LEU A 45 -6.54 -3.14 -7.21
C LEU A 45 -6.33 -3.59 -5.76
N LEU A 46 -6.11 -4.90 -5.55
CA LEU A 46 -5.79 -5.45 -4.23
C LEU A 46 -4.53 -4.82 -3.63
N PHE A 47 -3.51 -4.50 -4.42
CA PHE A 47 -2.31 -3.86 -3.91
C PHE A 47 -2.62 -2.48 -3.32
N THR A 48 -3.39 -1.64 -4.04
CA THR A 48 -3.79 -0.31 -3.55
C THR A 48 -4.56 -0.41 -2.23
N LEU A 49 -5.54 -1.33 -2.16
CA LEU A 49 -6.36 -1.54 -0.96
C LEU A 49 -5.54 -2.05 0.23
N GLN A 50 -4.55 -2.93 -0.01
CA GLN A 50 -3.67 -3.41 1.05
C GLN A 50 -2.66 -2.34 1.48
N MET A 51 -2.21 -1.48 0.57
CA MET A 51 -1.28 -0.39 0.88
C MET A 51 -1.94 0.64 1.83
N GLU A 52 -3.21 0.95 1.63
CA GLU A 52 -3.98 1.80 2.56
C GLU A 52 -4.12 1.17 3.95
N ARG A 53 -4.26 -0.16 4.03
CA ARG A 53 -4.32 -0.89 5.30
C ARG A 53 -2.99 -0.83 6.03
N VAL A 54 -1.89 -1.15 5.35
CA VAL A 54 -0.53 -1.12 5.91
C VAL A 54 -0.15 0.28 6.40
N GLN A 55 -0.56 1.35 5.71
CA GLN A 55 -0.31 2.71 6.21
C GLN A 55 -0.98 3.01 7.56
N ASN A 56 -2.06 2.30 7.90
CA ASN A 56 -2.83 2.48 9.13
C ASN A 56 -2.66 1.30 10.12
N SER A 57 -1.77 0.35 9.83
CA SER A 57 -1.64 -0.94 10.53
C SER A 57 -0.17 -1.31 10.70
N SER A 58 0.19 -1.86 11.86
CA SER A 58 1.52 -2.45 12.10
C SER A 58 1.49 -3.98 12.03
N ASP A 59 0.43 -4.56 11.47
CA ASP A 59 0.27 -6.00 11.36
C ASP A 59 1.12 -6.58 10.22
N ALA A 60 1.95 -7.56 10.57
CA ALA A 60 2.78 -8.29 9.61
C ALA A 60 1.94 -9.07 8.57
N ASP A 61 0.72 -9.50 8.92
CA ASP A 61 -0.16 -10.18 7.98
C ASP A 61 -0.69 -9.26 6.88
N ASP A 62 -0.88 -7.97 7.15
CA ASP A 62 -1.25 -6.98 6.14
C ASP A 62 -0.10 -6.77 5.14
N ILE A 63 1.15 -6.69 5.64
CA ILE A 63 2.36 -6.60 4.81
C ILE A 63 2.51 -7.85 3.95
N ARG A 64 2.29 -9.05 4.51
CA ARG A 64 2.32 -10.32 3.78
C ARG A 64 1.30 -10.32 2.64
N ARG A 65 0.07 -9.88 2.89
CA ARG A 65 -0.99 -9.80 1.86
C ARG A 65 -0.68 -8.78 0.77
N LEU A 66 -0.12 -7.63 1.14
CA LEU A 66 0.33 -6.62 0.20
C LEU A 66 1.38 -7.20 -0.75
N LEU A 67 2.44 -7.80 -0.20
CA LEU A 67 3.53 -8.38 -1.00
C LEU A 67 3.06 -9.56 -1.84
N ALA A 68 2.16 -10.39 -1.30
CA ALA A 68 1.60 -11.52 -2.03
C ALA A 68 0.91 -11.11 -3.34
N SER A 69 0.34 -9.91 -3.40
CA SER A 69 -0.33 -9.40 -4.60
C SER A 69 0.61 -9.04 -5.76
N LEU A 70 1.89 -8.78 -5.48
CA LEU A 70 2.89 -8.43 -6.51
C LEU A 70 3.95 -9.53 -6.72
N PHE A 71 4.42 -10.15 -5.64
CA PHE A 71 5.59 -11.02 -5.64
C PHE A 71 5.26 -12.49 -5.34
N GLY A 72 4.00 -12.77 -5.03
CA GLY A 72 3.52 -14.09 -4.62
C GLY A 72 3.62 -14.34 -3.11
N PRO A 73 2.96 -15.41 -2.63
CA PRO A 73 2.64 -15.59 -1.22
C PRO A 73 3.84 -15.81 -0.29
N THR A 74 4.99 -16.23 -0.83
CA THR A 74 6.20 -16.57 -0.05
C THR A 74 7.22 -15.44 0.02
N ALA A 75 7.00 -14.34 -0.70
CA ALA A 75 8.02 -13.30 -0.88
C ALA A 75 8.51 -12.69 0.44
N LEU A 76 7.59 -12.33 1.34
CA LEU A 76 7.96 -11.73 2.62
C LEU A 76 8.81 -12.66 3.48
N ASP A 77 8.39 -13.93 3.59
CA ASP A 77 9.06 -14.91 4.43
C ASP A 77 10.48 -15.21 3.88
N GLU A 78 10.61 -15.39 2.55
CA GLU A 78 11.91 -15.57 1.88
C GLU A 78 12.83 -14.36 2.12
N TRP A 79 12.31 -13.14 2.01
CA TRP A 79 13.14 -11.95 2.16
C TRP A 79 13.55 -11.72 3.62
N ALA A 80 12.67 -12.02 4.57
CA ALA A 80 12.96 -11.97 5.99
C ALA A 80 14.04 -13.00 6.36
N GLU A 81 13.97 -14.23 5.83
CA GLU A 81 15.01 -15.26 6.04
C GLU A 81 16.38 -14.83 5.51
N HIS A 82 16.41 -14.03 4.44
CA HIS A 82 17.64 -13.42 3.91
C HIS A 82 18.10 -12.16 4.67
N GLY A 83 17.39 -11.74 5.72
CA GLY A 83 17.76 -10.61 6.57
C GLY A 83 17.40 -9.25 5.99
N MET A 84 16.35 -9.17 5.15
CA MET A 84 15.85 -7.89 4.65
C MET A 84 15.39 -6.99 5.82
N THR A 85 15.83 -5.73 5.80
CA THR A 85 15.44 -4.73 6.80
C THR A 85 14.17 -3.97 6.39
N ASP A 86 13.49 -3.36 7.36
CA ASP A 86 12.29 -2.53 7.10
C ASP A 86 12.55 -1.43 6.07
N ARG A 87 13.73 -0.80 6.13
CA ARG A 87 14.15 0.21 5.15
C ARG A 87 14.27 -0.40 3.74
N GLN A 88 14.90 -1.56 3.60
CA GLN A 88 15.04 -2.22 2.30
C GLN A 88 13.68 -2.62 1.74
N LEU A 89 12.79 -3.12 2.59
CA LEU A 89 11.42 -3.43 2.22
C LEU A 89 10.66 -2.19 1.74
N GLY A 90 10.76 -1.07 2.46
CA GLY A 90 10.15 0.19 2.10
C GLY A 90 10.59 0.71 0.73
N VAL A 91 11.89 0.66 0.44
CA VAL A 91 12.45 1.02 -0.87
C VAL A 91 11.91 0.11 -1.98
N VAL A 92 11.89 -1.21 -1.76
CA VAL A 92 11.35 -2.17 -2.75
C VAL A 92 9.88 -1.89 -3.02
N LEU A 93 9.07 -1.62 -1.99
CA LEU A 93 7.65 -1.29 -2.14
C LEU A 93 7.43 0.00 -2.93
N LEU A 94 8.18 1.07 -2.61
CA LEU A 94 8.10 2.35 -3.31
C LEU A 94 8.47 2.20 -4.78
N TRP A 95 9.62 1.56 -5.06
CA TRP A 95 10.09 1.31 -6.42
C TRP A 95 9.07 0.50 -7.22
N SER A 96 8.52 -0.56 -6.62
CA SER A 96 7.61 -1.47 -7.30
C SER A 96 6.26 -0.83 -7.58
N ALA A 97 5.73 -0.03 -6.64
CA ALA A 97 4.48 0.69 -6.85
C ALA A 97 4.58 1.72 -7.98
N ALA A 98 5.71 2.42 -8.10
CA ALA A 98 5.96 3.36 -9.18
C ALA A 98 6.12 2.64 -10.54
N ASN A 99 6.98 1.61 -10.58
CA ASN A 99 7.33 0.92 -11.82
C ASN A 99 6.24 -0.06 -12.31
N ALA A 100 5.32 -0.49 -11.45
CA ALA A 100 4.14 -1.25 -11.87
C ALA A 100 3.06 -0.37 -12.52
N ARG A 101 3.07 0.95 -12.28
CA ARG A 101 2.19 1.91 -12.96
C ARG A 101 2.77 2.35 -14.30
N GLU A 102 4.06 2.62 -14.30
CA GLU A 102 4.82 3.04 -15.48
C GLU A 102 6.22 2.42 -15.42
N PRO A 103 6.49 1.37 -16.21
CA PRO A 103 7.78 0.69 -16.19
C PRO A 103 8.92 1.66 -16.51
N GLY A 104 9.93 1.73 -15.63
CA GLY A 104 11.07 2.63 -15.77
C GLY A 104 10.85 4.04 -15.22
N CYS A 105 9.72 4.30 -14.54
CA CYS A 105 9.39 5.61 -13.97
C CYS A 105 10.46 6.13 -13.00
N ILE A 106 10.96 5.26 -12.11
CA ILE A 106 12.04 5.60 -11.18
C ILE A 106 13.07 4.49 -11.11
N SER A 107 14.33 4.86 -10.98
CA SER A 107 15.45 3.98 -10.67
C SER A 107 15.45 3.54 -9.21
N ILE A 108 16.25 2.53 -8.89
CA ILE A 108 16.45 2.08 -7.51
C ILE A 108 17.10 3.18 -6.66
N ALA A 109 18.03 3.95 -7.24
CA ALA A 109 18.69 5.05 -6.52
C ALA A 109 17.69 6.15 -6.15
N GLU A 110 16.82 6.53 -7.09
CA GLU A 110 15.74 7.49 -6.83
C GLU A 110 14.74 6.96 -5.80
N ALA A 111 14.40 5.66 -5.84
CA ALA A 111 13.55 5.06 -4.81
C ALA A 111 14.20 5.08 -3.42
N VAL A 112 15.52 4.93 -3.32
CA VAL A 112 16.24 5.06 -2.04
C VAL A 112 16.15 6.48 -1.51
N GLU A 113 16.43 7.47 -2.35
CA GLU A 113 16.40 8.90 -1.99
C GLU A 113 15.00 9.32 -1.54
N LEU A 114 13.97 9.03 -2.36
CA LEU A 114 12.58 9.36 -2.05
C LEU A 114 12.08 8.69 -0.76
N TYR A 115 12.51 7.45 -0.49
CA TYR A 115 12.13 6.76 0.74
C TYR A 115 12.78 7.42 1.96
N ASP A 116 14.08 7.72 1.89
CA ASP A 116 14.81 8.36 2.99
C ASP A 116 14.24 9.77 3.28
N GLU A 117 13.87 10.53 2.24
CA GLU A 117 13.19 11.83 2.38
C GLU A 117 11.83 11.70 3.08
N GLN A 118 11.02 10.71 2.70
CA GLN A 118 9.71 10.47 3.32
C GLN A 118 9.83 10.08 4.79
N GLU A 119 10.81 9.23 5.13
CA GLU A 119 11.03 8.82 6.51
C GLU A 119 11.60 9.96 7.37
N ALA A 120 12.46 10.81 6.80
CA ALA A 120 12.92 12.03 7.47
C ALA A 120 11.76 13.00 7.75
N GLY A 121 10.88 13.25 6.78
CA GLY A 121 9.71 14.12 6.96
C GLY A 121 8.71 13.61 8.00
N LYS A 122 8.47 12.29 8.05
CA LYS A 122 7.61 11.68 9.09
C LYS A 122 8.21 11.78 10.50
N GLN A 123 9.53 11.71 10.63
CA GLN A 123 10.21 11.88 11.91
C GLN A 123 10.14 13.33 12.41
N GLU A 124 10.12 14.31 11.50
CA GLU A 124 9.96 15.73 11.84
C GLU A 124 8.52 16.07 12.26
N GLU A 125 7.49 15.48 11.62
CA GLU A 125 6.08 15.69 11.99
C GLU A 125 5.64 14.89 13.25
N GLY A 126 6.39 13.86 13.65
CA GLY A 126 6.15 13.07 14.86
C GLY A 126 6.77 13.63 16.15
N GLY A 127 7.49 14.75 16.07
CA GLY A 127 8.30 15.31 17.17
C GLY A 127 7.61 16.27 18.15
N GLU A 128 6.40 16.77 17.86
CA GLU A 128 5.70 17.74 18.71
C GLU A 128 4.35 17.22 19.22
N GLY A 129 4.32 16.92 20.53
CA GLY A 129 3.19 16.25 21.17
C GLY A 129 1.90 17.07 21.27
N LYS A 130 0.81 16.34 21.55
CA LYS A 130 -0.32 16.87 22.32
C LYS A 130 -0.42 16.10 23.63
N ALA A 131 0.37 16.54 24.61
CA ALA A 131 0.06 16.33 26.01
C ALA A 131 -1.33 16.93 26.28
N HIS A 132 -2.28 16.09 26.68
CA HIS A 132 -3.55 16.54 27.22
C HIS A 132 -3.30 17.48 28.41
N PRO A 133 -3.88 18.69 28.47
CA PRO A 133 -3.91 19.43 29.72
C PRO A 133 -4.78 18.66 30.70
N THR A 134 -4.16 18.03 31.71
CA THR A 134 -4.87 17.47 32.85
C THR A 134 -5.64 18.58 33.56
N PRO A 135 -6.94 18.40 33.86
CA PRO A 135 -7.71 19.38 34.61
C PRO A 135 -7.21 19.42 36.06
N LYS A 136 -6.80 20.59 36.53
CA LYS A 136 -6.48 20.80 37.95
C LYS A 136 -7.77 20.75 38.77
N THR A 137 -7.99 19.63 39.44
CA THR A 137 -8.88 19.52 40.60
C THR A 137 -8.32 20.43 41.71
N ILE A 138 -9.03 21.49 42.08
CA ILE A 138 -8.81 22.16 43.37
C ILE A 138 -10.07 21.95 44.20
N ALA A 139 -9.87 21.27 45.32
CA ALA A 139 -10.86 20.91 46.31
C ALA A 139 -11.33 22.14 47.13
N HIS A 140 -12.53 21.95 47.70
CA HIS A 140 -13.25 22.76 48.69
C HIS A 140 -12.39 23.53 49.72
N GLY A 141 -12.82 24.76 50.03
CA GLY A 141 -12.40 25.51 51.22
C GLY A 141 -13.32 26.70 51.51
N SER A 142 -14.12 26.57 52.57
CA SER A 142 -15.18 27.46 53.06
C SER A 142 -14.70 28.85 53.50
N GLY A 143 -15.55 29.87 53.36
CA GLY A 143 -15.33 31.20 53.96
C GLY A 143 -16.42 32.22 53.65
N LYS A 144 -17.50 32.22 54.45
CA LYS A 144 -18.58 33.21 54.45
C LYS A 144 -18.13 34.44 55.24
N LEU A 145 -18.11 35.62 54.62
CA LEU A 145 -17.95 36.93 55.26
C LEU A 145 -18.98 37.89 54.64
N SER A 146 -20.12 38.04 55.30
CA SER A 146 -20.99 39.22 55.41
C SER A 146 -22.15 38.89 56.34
#